data_AF-A0A3B9NFZ9-F1
#
_entry.id   AF-A0A3B9NFZ9-F1
#
_cell.length_a   1.000
_cell.length_b   1.000
_cell.length_c   1.000
_cell.angle_alpha   90.00
_cell.angle_beta   90.00
_cell.angle_gamma   90.00
#
_symmetry.space_group_name_H-M   'P 1'
#
loop_
_entity.id
_entity.type
_entity.pdbx_description
1 polymer ?
#
loop_
_entity_poly.entity_id
_entity_poly.type
_entity_poly.pdbx_seq_one_letter_code
_entity_poly.pdbx_strand_id
1 'polypeptide(L)'
;MELISKILIAVDGSASSEKIVEYGYNMARQIHARVGILMVEDSDINLADTLVEYVNSLNKDQQPVESDFLYRMKSMFAKGTPTELFLVKGPVRDVIFDTATA
;
A
#
# COMPACT_ATOMS: atom_id res chain seq x y z
N MET A 1 -25.63 -0.56 14.68
CA MET A 1 -24.24 -0.17 14.39
C MET A 1 -23.78 -1.10 13.29
N GLU A 2 -23.43 -0.60 12.10
CA GLU A 2 -22.91 -1.48 11.06
C GLU A 2 -21.55 -2.04 11.49
N LEU A 3 -21.33 -3.33 11.21
CA LEU A 3 -20.08 -3.99 11.56
C LEU A 3 -19.02 -3.58 10.54
N ILE A 4 -17.90 -3.03 11.01
CA ILE A 4 -16.76 -2.71 10.15
C ILE A 4 -16.19 -4.03 9.62
N SER A 5 -16.38 -4.30 8.34
CA SER A 5 -15.98 -5.56 7.68
C SER A 5 -14.75 -5.42 6.78
N LYS A 6 -14.32 -4.18 6.51
CA LYS A 6 -13.16 -3.84 5.68
C LYS A 6 -12.36 -2.70 6.32
N ILE A 7 -11.04 -2.76 6.19
CA ILE A 7 -10.09 -1.68 6.53
C ILE A 7 -9.23 -1.43 5.29
N LEU A 8 -9.14 -0.17 4.86
CA LEU A 8 -8.19 0.26 3.85
C LEU A 8 -6.98 0.93 4.52
N ILE A 9 -5.78 0.51 4.16
CA ILE A 9 -4.51 1.06 4.65
C ILE A 9 -3.79 1.69 3.47
N ALA A 10 -3.74 3.02 3.43
CA ALA A 10 -2.94 3.75 2.44
C ALA A 10 -1.47 3.81 2.91
N VAL A 11 -0.54 3.54 1.99
CA VAL A 11 0.90 3.46 2.25
C VAL A 11 1.68 4.20 1.17
N ASP A 12 2.82 4.75 1.55
CA ASP A 12 3.75 5.51 0.70
C ASP A 12 5.15 4.88 0.63
N GLY A 13 5.32 3.68 1.22
CA GLY A 13 6.60 2.98 1.26
C GLY A 13 7.53 3.45 2.39
N SER A 14 7.16 4.49 3.15
CA SER A 14 7.96 4.98 4.27
C SER A 14 7.99 4.00 5.45
N ALA A 15 9.02 4.10 6.29
CA ALA A 15 9.11 3.31 7.53
C ALA A 15 7.92 3.55 8.49
N SER A 16 7.29 4.72 8.42
CA SER A 16 6.06 5.01 9.17
C SER A 16 4.88 4.22 8.63
N SER A 17 4.75 4.11 7.29
CA SER A 17 3.69 3.33 6.67
C SER A 17 3.77 1.83 7.02
N GLU A 18 4.96 1.26 7.16
CA GLU A 18 5.13 -0.13 7.62
C GLU A 18 4.52 -0.38 9.01
N LYS A 19 4.73 0.54 9.96
CA LYS A 19 4.13 0.45 11.30
C LYS A 19 2.60 0.55 11.26
N ILE A 20 2.08 1.38 10.36
CA ILE A 20 0.62 1.51 10.15
C ILE A 20 0.05 0.21 9.59
N VAL A 21 0.76 -0.46 8.68
CA VAL A 21 0.34 -1.76 8.15
C VAL A 21 0.25 -2.80 9.28
N GLU A 22 1.29 -2.91 10.11
CA GLU A 22 1.27 -3.82 11.26
C GLU A 22 0.07 -3.56 12.17
N TYR A 23 -0.15 -2.29 12.53
CA TYR A 23 -1.27 -1.88 13.37
C TYR A 23 -2.62 -2.20 12.73
N GLY A 24 -2.80 -1.85 11.46
CA GLY A 24 -4.04 -2.09 10.72
C GLY A 24 -4.41 -3.57 10.62
N TYR A 25 -3.42 -4.44 10.43
CA TYR A 25 -3.63 -5.89 10.48
C TYR A 25 -3.99 -6.40 11.87
N ASN A 26 -3.35 -5.88 12.92
CA ASN A 26 -3.70 -6.22 14.29
C ASN A 26 -5.16 -5.84 14.60
N MET A 27 -5.58 -4.65 14.20
CA MET A 27 -6.97 -4.20 14.34
C MET A 27 -7.93 -5.07 13.52
N ALA A 28 -7.62 -5.34 12.25
CA ALA A 28 -8.45 -6.14 11.36
C ALA A 28 -8.73 -7.54 11.94
N ARG A 29 -7.73 -8.18 12.55
CA ARG A 29 -7.92 -9.48 13.21
C ARG A 29 -8.88 -9.42 14.39
N GLN A 30 -8.81 -8.37 15.21
CA GLN A 30 -9.68 -8.21 16.38
C GLN A 30 -11.15 -8.03 15.99
N ILE A 31 -11.41 -7.42 14.83
CA ILE A 31 -12.77 -7.15 14.35
C ILE A 31 -13.21 -8.08 13.20
N HIS A 32 -12.40 -9.09 12.87
CA HIS A 32 -12.63 -10.01 11.74
C HIS A 32 -12.85 -9.30 10.38
N ALA A 33 -12.17 -8.17 10.15
CA ALA A 33 -12.24 -7.42 8.91
C ALA A 33 -11.23 -7.91 7.86
N ARG A 34 -11.56 -7.66 6.59
CA ARG A 34 -10.64 -7.78 5.45
C ARG A 34 -9.76 -6.53 5.37
N VAL A 35 -8.57 -6.66 4.78
CA VAL A 35 -7.62 -5.55 4.61
C VAL A 35 -7.41 -5.26 3.13
N GLY A 36 -7.49 -3.99 2.75
CA GLY A 36 -6.91 -3.47 1.51
C GLY A 36 -5.63 -2.72 1.84
N ILE A 37 -4.54 -2.98 1.12
CA ILE A 37 -3.33 -2.14 1.17
C ILE A 37 -3.23 -1.38 -0.14
N LEU A 38 -3.20 -0.05 -0.07
CA LEU A 38 -3.19 0.85 -1.21
C LEU A 38 -1.90 1.65 -1.25
N MET A 39 -1.14 1.52 -2.33
CA MET A 39 -0.07 2.44 -2.68
C MET A 39 -0.52 3.27 -3.88
N VAL A 40 -0.34 4.59 -3.80
CA VAL A 40 -0.65 5.50 -4.90
C VAL A 40 0.63 6.00 -5.53
N GLU A 41 0.77 5.75 -6.83
CA GLU A 41 1.80 6.38 -7.64
C GLU A 41 1.31 7.77 -8.03
N ASP A 42 1.89 8.81 -7.43
CA ASP A 42 1.50 10.18 -7.72
C ASP A 42 1.93 10.54 -9.15
N SER A 43 0.95 10.90 -9.97
CA SER A 43 1.16 11.28 -11.37
C SER A 43 1.83 12.66 -11.55
N ASP A 44 1.86 13.49 -10.50
CA ASP A 44 2.36 14.88 -10.55
C ASP A 44 3.84 15.01 -10.13
N ILE A 45 4.51 13.92 -9.74
CA ILE A 45 5.94 13.94 -9.47
C ILE A 45 6.70 14.01 -10.80
N ASN A 46 7.13 15.22 -11.16
CA ASN A 46 8.03 15.46 -12.29
C ASN A 46 9.33 14.67 -12.10
N LEU A 47 9.52 13.62 -12.91
CA LEU A 47 10.61 12.64 -12.91
C LEU A 47 12.05 13.20 -12.97
N ALA A 48 12.25 14.51 -13.10
CA ALA A 48 13.58 15.10 -13.16
C ALA A 48 14.37 14.93 -11.84
N ASP A 49 13.69 14.95 -10.70
CA ASP A 49 14.34 14.75 -9.39
C ASP A 49 14.49 13.26 -9.02
N THR A 50 13.68 12.37 -9.60
CA THR A 50 13.67 10.91 -9.31
C THR A 50 14.71 10.13 -10.14
N LEU A 51 15.20 10.69 -11.25
CA LEU A 51 16.19 10.03 -12.13
C LEU A 51 17.53 9.75 -11.43
N VAL A 52 17.87 10.48 -10.36
CA VAL A 52 19.09 10.25 -9.57
C VAL A 52 19.01 8.97 -8.74
N GLU A 53 17.82 8.57 -8.29
CA GLU A 53 17.60 7.29 -7.60
C GLU A 53 17.48 6.13 -8.61
N TYR A 54 16.90 6.39 -9.78
CA TYR A 54 16.65 5.38 -10.82
C TYR A 54 17.94 4.81 -11.45
N VAL A 55 18.99 5.61 -11.63
CA VAL A 55 20.27 5.08 -12.15
C VAL A 55 20.93 4.08 -11.19
N ASN A 56 20.66 4.18 -9.88
CA ASN A 56 21.19 3.26 -8.88
C ASN A 56 20.42 1.92 -8.82
N SER A 57 19.19 1.84 -9.35
CA SER A 57 18.38 0.61 -9.34
C SER A 57 18.52 -0.24 -10.62
N LEU A 58 19.12 0.29 -11.70
CA LEU A 58 19.27 -0.36 -13.01
C LEU A 58 20.19 -1.62 -13.07
N ASN A 59 20.62 -2.17 -11.93
CA ASN A 59 21.54 -3.33 -11.91
C ASN A 59 20.90 -4.69 -11.56
N LYS A 60 19.58 -4.81 -11.39
CA LYS A 60 18.93 -6.14 -11.28
C LYS A 60 17.56 -6.17 -11.94
N ASP A 61 17.34 -7.21 -12.75
CA ASP A 61 16.05 -7.64 -13.29
C ASP A 61 14.98 -7.72 -12.19
N GLN A 62 14.15 -6.68 -12.01
CA GLN A 62 13.19 -6.65 -10.89
C GLN A 62 11.83 -6.09 -11.31
N GLN A 63 10.79 -6.72 -10.75
CA GLN A 63 9.45 -6.17 -10.64
C GLN A 63 9.51 -4.73 -10.08
N PRO A 64 8.54 -3.85 -10.40
CA PRO A 64 8.55 -2.48 -9.90
C PRO A 64 8.65 -2.48 -8.36
N VAL A 65 9.57 -1.66 -7.83
CA VAL A 65 9.95 -1.60 -6.40
C VAL A 65 8.72 -1.34 -5.51
N GLU A 66 7.69 -0.65 -6.02
CA GLU A 66 6.42 -0.43 -5.33
C GLU A 66 5.64 -1.73 -5.09
N SER A 67 5.66 -2.65 -6.06
CA SER A 67 4.99 -3.95 -5.93
C SER A 67 5.66 -4.81 -4.86
N ASP A 68 7.00 -4.74 -4.76
CA ASP A 68 7.77 -5.45 -3.73
C ASP A 68 7.39 -5.02 -2.31
N PHE A 69 7.09 -3.73 -2.10
CA PHE A 69 6.63 -3.24 -0.80
C PHE A 69 5.30 -3.90 -0.39
N LEU A 70 4.29 -3.85 -1.26
CA LEU A 70 2.95 -4.37 -0.97
C LEU A 70 2.98 -5.89 -0.69
N TYR A 71 3.71 -6.65 -1.51
CA TYR A 71 3.86 -8.08 -1.30
C TYR A 71 4.62 -8.41 -0.01
N ARG A 72 5.70 -7.66 0.30
CA ARG A 72 6.44 -7.82 1.56
C ARG A 72 5.54 -7.58 2.77
N MET A 73 4.78 -6.49 2.77
CA MET A 73 3.85 -6.14 3.84
C MET A 73 2.78 -7.21 4.07
N LYS A 74 2.14 -7.69 2.99
CA LYS A 74 1.17 -8.79 3.08
C LYS A 74 1.81 -10.06 3.65
N SER A 75 2.98 -10.44 3.15
CA SER A 75 3.70 -11.63 3.59
C SER A 75 4.03 -11.59 5.10
N MET A 76 4.47 -10.44 5.59
CA MET A 76 4.86 -10.27 7.00
C MET A 76 3.66 -10.21 7.95
N PHE A 77 2.59 -9.50 7.57
CA PHE A 77 1.56 -9.09 8.53
C PHE A 77 0.17 -9.70 8.33
N ALA A 78 -0.14 -10.27 7.16
CA ALA A 78 -1.49 -10.78 6.88
C ALA A 78 -1.90 -11.90 7.85
N LYS A 79 -1.04 -12.90 8.09
CA LYS A 79 -1.27 -13.99 9.06
C LYS A 79 -2.69 -14.59 8.98
N GLY A 80 -3.18 -14.81 7.77
CA GLY A 80 -4.53 -15.35 7.50
C GLY A 80 -5.64 -14.32 7.32
N THR A 81 -5.39 -13.03 7.54
CA THR A 81 -6.34 -11.96 7.23
C THR A 81 -6.52 -11.81 5.72
N PRO A 82 -7.76 -11.91 5.18
CA PRO A 82 -8.01 -11.71 3.76
C PRO A 82 -7.52 -10.34 3.31
N THR A 83 -6.65 -10.33 2.29
CA THR A 83 -5.94 -9.12 1.86
C THR A 83 -6.01 -8.90 0.36
N GLU A 84 -6.42 -7.70 -0.03
CA GLU A 84 -6.33 -7.17 -1.40
C GLU A 84 -5.23 -6.10 -1.47
N LEU A 85 -4.52 -6.06 -2.60
CA LEU A 85 -3.42 -5.13 -2.85
C LEU A 85 -3.81 -4.22 -4.00
N PHE A 86 -3.64 -2.91 -3.81
CA PHE A 86 -3.95 -1.88 -4.80
C PHE A 86 -2.68 -1.07 -5.06
N LEU A 87 -2.25 -1.07 -6.32
CA LEU A 87 -1.24 -0.15 -6.85
C LEU A 87 -1.94 0.67 -7.92
N VAL A 88 -2.21 1.94 -7.64
CA VAL A 88 -3.05 2.78 -8.50
C VAL A 88 -2.31 4.09 -8.76
N LYS A 89 -2.37 4.56 -10.01
CA LYS A 89 -1.79 5.84 -10.40
C LYS A 89 -2.87 6.92 -10.41
N GLY A 90 -2.57 8.08 -9.84
CA GLY A 90 -3.45 9.25 -9.92
C GLY A 90 -3.32 10.19 -8.72
N PRO A 91 -4.17 11.22 -8.63
CA PRO A 91 -4.19 12.14 -7.50
C PRO A 91 -4.47 11.37 -6.20
N VAL A 92 -3.52 11.42 -5.26
CA VAL A 92 -3.54 10.63 -4.01
C VAL A 92 -4.88 10.71 -3.29
N ARG A 93 -5.44 11.92 -3.18
CA ARG A 93 -6.73 12.14 -2.52
C ARG A 93 -7.85 11.36 -3.20
N ASP A 94 -7.99 11.52 -4.51
CA ASP A 94 -9.11 10.96 -5.26
C ASP A 94 -9.03 9.42 -5.26
N VAL A 95 -7.83 8.88 -5.49
CA VAL A 95 -7.57 7.44 -5.45
C VAL A 95 -7.93 6.82 -4.10
N ILE A 96 -7.57 7.47 -2.99
CA ILE A 96 -7.92 7.00 -1.64
C ILE A 96 -9.43 6.98 -1.44
N PHE A 97 -10.14 8.04 -1.83
CA PHE A 97 -11.60 8.10 -1.67
C PHE A 97 -12.31 7.07 -2.54
N ASP A 98 -11.93 6.95 -3.81
CA ASP A 98 -12.55 6.00 -4.73
C ASP A 98 -12.35 4.56 -4.24
N THR A 99 -11.12 4.20 -3.84
CA THR A 99 -10.79 2.87 -3.33
C THR A 99 -11.53 2.56 -2.02
N ALA A 100 -11.69 3.54 -1.12
CA ALA A 100 -12.38 3.35 0.15
C ALA A 100 -13.88 3.07 -0.01
N THR A 101 -14.47 3.43 -1.15
CA THR A 101 -15.90 3.25 -1.44
C THR A 101 -16.23 2.03 -2.32
N ALA A 102 -15.21 1.26 -2.74
CA ALA A 102 -15.35 0.04 -3.53
C ALA A 102 -15.72 -1.22 -2.70
#